data_AF-A0A165UHD8-F1
#
_entry.id   AF-A0A165UHD8-F1
#
_cell.length_a   1.000
_cell.length_b   1.000
_cell.length_c   1.000
_cell.angle_alpha   90.00
_cell.angle_beta   90.00
_cell.angle_gamma   90.00
#
_symmetry.space_group_name_H-M   'P 1'
#
loop_
_entity.id
_entity.type
_entity.pdbx_description
1 polymer ?
#
loop_
_entity_poly.entity_id
_entity_poly.type
_entity_poly.pdbx_seq_one_letter_code
_entity_poly.pdbx_strand_id
1 'polypeptide(L)'
;MRFYSQSFLYDDPWAIVSYAFFMRYPNPLASHILSCDVISRTINPSGTLSTTRLILKSGALPRWAPKGIVSRAESWVIEESEVDPAGRVVRCTTRNLDHVKVLHVEERIVFQGTDDGKTAQTTEARFVSNFGWGLTKKIETHGLTKFKANIQRSRQGFSMILDLIRQSRMRPMAMGPSDSYTPSQYLPNSYDARPSVERAEERAQESKGGGSWLSLKTWRRSS
;
A
#
# COMPACT_ATOMS: atom_id res chain seq x y z
N MET A 1 5.03 17.49 -22.46
CA MET A 1 4.61 17.43 -21.05
C MET A 1 3.10 17.59 -20.95
N ARG A 2 2.45 16.76 -20.12
CA ARG A 2 1.05 16.93 -19.70
C ARG A 2 0.95 17.13 -18.18
N PHE A 3 -0.06 17.87 -17.75
CA PHE A 3 -0.34 18.18 -16.35
C PHE A 3 -1.79 17.86 -16.01
N TYR A 4 -2.02 17.44 -14.77
CA TYR A 4 -3.33 17.25 -14.17
C TYR A 4 -3.32 17.79 -12.75
N SER A 5 -4.42 18.40 -12.33
CA SER A 5 -4.65 18.78 -10.94
C SER A 5 -6.11 18.51 -10.56
N GLN A 6 -6.33 18.04 -9.35
CA GLN A 6 -7.65 17.85 -8.76
C GLN A 6 -7.58 18.01 -7.25
N SER A 7 -8.63 18.59 -6.67
CA SER A 7 -8.84 18.62 -5.24
C SER A 7 -10.06 17.81 -4.82
N PHE A 8 -10.04 17.32 -3.59
CA PHE A 8 -11.13 16.60 -2.97
C PHE A 8 -11.18 16.92 -1.48
N LEU A 9 -12.37 16.88 -0.88
CA LEU A 9 -12.58 17.14 0.54
C LEU A 9 -13.08 15.86 1.21
N TYR A 10 -12.36 15.39 2.23
CA TYR A 10 -12.81 14.31 3.10
C TYR A 10 -13.51 14.88 4.33
N ASP A 11 -14.62 14.27 4.73
CA ASP A 11 -15.33 14.60 5.97
C ASP A 11 -14.69 13.98 7.22
N ASP A 12 -13.43 13.55 7.12
CA ASP A 12 -12.66 12.94 8.20
C ASP A 12 -11.59 13.87 8.75
N PRO A 13 -11.28 13.80 10.06
CA PRO A 13 -10.15 14.50 10.65
C PRO A 13 -8.82 14.11 10.02
N TRP A 14 -7.91 15.09 9.92
CA TRP A 14 -6.59 14.90 9.30
C TRP A 14 -5.81 13.71 9.85
N ALA A 15 -5.86 13.46 11.16
CA ALA A 15 -5.16 12.31 11.76
C ALA A 15 -5.66 10.96 11.20
N ILE A 16 -6.95 10.84 10.92
CA ILE A 16 -7.56 9.62 10.36
C ILE A 16 -7.18 9.47 8.89
N VAL A 17 -7.25 10.56 8.11
CA VAL A 17 -6.86 10.56 6.70
C VAL A 17 -5.36 10.27 6.54
N SER A 18 -4.52 10.87 7.38
CA SER A 18 -3.08 10.63 7.43
C SER A 18 -2.78 9.15 7.73
N TYR A 19 -3.44 8.57 8.73
CA TYR A 19 -3.29 7.15 9.05
C TYR A 19 -3.76 6.24 7.89
N ALA A 20 -4.93 6.51 7.33
CA ALA A 20 -5.48 5.78 6.18
C ALA A 20 -4.54 5.80 4.98
N PHE A 21 -3.84 6.91 4.74
CA PHE A 21 -2.86 7.03 3.66
C PHE A 21 -1.72 6.02 3.73
N PHE A 22 -1.21 5.74 4.93
CA PHE A 22 -0.17 4.72 5.10
C PHE A 22 -0.73 3.30 5.04
N MET A 23 -2.00 3.11 5.45
CA MET A 23 -2.70 1.82 5.48
C MET A 23 -3.45 1.47 4.19
N ARG A 24 -3.35 2.29 3.13
CA ARG A 24 -4.18 2.14 1.93
C ARG A 24 -3.95 0.86 1.13
N TYR A 25 -2.89 0.12 1.42
CA TYR A 25 -2.60 -1.16 0.79
C TYR A 25 -2.47 -2.28 1.83
N PRO A 26 -2.96 -3.49 1.53
CA PRO A 26 -3.69 -3.86 0.32
C PRO A 26 -5.14 -3.32 0.30
N ASN A 27 -5.68 -3.09 -0.90
CA ASN A 27 -7.12 -2.88 -1.11
C ASN A 27 -7.56 -3.45 -2.47
N PRO A 28 -8.81 -3.92 -2.62
CA PRO A 28 -9.26 -4.62 -3.83
C PRO A 28 -9.26 -3.76 -5.10
N LEU A 29 -9.35 -2.43 -4.95
CA LEU A 29 -9.33 -1.47 -6.06
C LEU A 29 -7.89 -1.13 -6.52
N ALA A 30 -6.89 -1.60 -5.78
CA ALA A 30 -5.47 -1.45 -6.06
C ALA A 30 -4.75 -2.80 -6.22
N SER A 31 -5.42 -3.81 -6.78
CA SER A 31 -4.85 -5.16 -7.03
C SER A 31 -3.58 -5.18 -7.90
N HIS A 32 -3.28 -4.08 -8.60
CA HIS A 32 -2.07 -3.92 -9.38
C HIS A 32 -0.83 -3.65 -8.51
N ILE A 33 -1.00 -3.26 -7.24
CA ILE A 33 0.10 -3.08 -6.28
C ILE A 33 0.50 -4.45 -5.73
N LEU A 34 1.74 -4.85 -5.98
CA LEU A 34 2.26 -6.17 -5.61
C LEU A 34 2.98 -6.13 -4.25
N SER A 35 3.75 -5.07 -3.98
CA SER A 35 4.41 -4.85 -2.69
C SER A 35 4.52 -3.36 -2.37
N CYS A 36 4.68 -3.05 -1.08
CA CYS A 36 4.92 -1.71 -0.58
C CYS A 36 5.78 -1.81 0.68
N ASP A 37 7.05 -1.43 0.56
CA ASP A 37 8.08 -1.64 1.57
C ASP A 37 8.60 -0.29 2.07
N VAL A 38 8.82 -0.15 3.38
CA VAL A 38 9.44 1.04 3.96
C VAL A 38 10.96 0.91 3.83
N ILE A 39 11.58 1.83 3.11
CA ILE A 39 13.04 1.86 2.91
C ILE A 39 13.72 2.64 4.02
N SER A 40 13.14 3.79 4.38
CA SER A 40 13.65 4.63 5.45
C SER A 40 12.50 5.38 6.12
N ARG A 41 12.67 5.66 7.40
CA ARG A 41 11.74 6.48 8.18
C ARG A 41 12.49 7.17 9.31
N THR A 42 12.42 8.49 9.34
CA THR A 42 13.13 9.34 10.29
C THR A 42 12.23 10.47 10.77
N ILE A 43 12.43 10.92 12.00
CA ILE A 43 11.79 12.13 12.52
C ILE A 43 12.85 13.23 12.52
N ASN A 44 12.55 14.34 11.86
CA ASN A 44 13.44 15.48 11.80
C ASN A 44 13.34 16.31 13.09
N PRO A 45 14.31 17.18 13.42
CA PRO A 45 14.28 17.99 14.64
C PRO A 45 13.03 18.88 14.79
N SER A 46 12.34 19.19 13.69
CA SER A 46 11.06 19.91 13.67
C SER A 46 9.86 19.05 14.13
N GLY A 47 10.04 17.75 14.38
CA GLY A 47 8.96 16.80 14.67
C GLY A 47 8.25 16.24 13.42
N THR A 48 8.72 16.59 12.22
CA THR A 48 8.18 16.07 10.95
C THR A 48 8.68 14.65 10.70
N LEU A 49 7.77 13.72 10.40
CA LEU A 49 8.10 12.34 10.03
C LEU A 49 8.34 12.25 8.52
N SER A 50 9.57 11.97 8.11
CA SER A 50 9.92 11.66 6.72
C SER A 50 9.93 10.15 6.51
N THR A 51 9.26 9.67 5.47
CA THR A 51 9.23 8.24 5.10
C THR A 51 9.48 8.08 3.60
N THR A 52 10.40 7.19 3.25
CA THR A 52 10.56 6.70 1.87
C THR A 52 10.03 5.27 1.79
N ARG A 53 9.11 5.01 0.85
CA ARG A 53 8.63 3.67 0.51
C ARG A 53 8.97 3.31 -0.92
N LEU A 54 9.19 2.01 -1.15
CA LEU A 54 9.35 1.42 -2.47
C LEU A 54 8.11 0.59 -2.77
N ILE A 55 7.49 0.84 -3.92
CA ILE A 55 6.25 0.20 -4.35
C ILE A 55 6.51 -0.55 -5.64
N LEU A 56 6.22 -1.85 -5.66
CA LEU A 56 6.16 -2.63 -6.90
C LEU A 56 4.72 -2.66 -7.41
N LYS A 57 4.52 -2.28 -8.67
CA LYS A 57 3.21 -2.42 -9.31
C LYS A 57 3.30 -3.17 -10.63
N SER A 58 2.30 -3.99 -10.89
CA SER A 58 2.07 -4.62 -12.19
C SER A 58 1.43 -3.61 -13.16
N GLY A 59 1.66 -3.86 -14.45
CA GLY A 59 1.19 -3.01 -15.53
C GLY A 59 0.92 -3.81 -16.79
N ALA A 60 0.40 -3.11 -17.80
CA ALA A 60 0.20 -3.65 -19.13
C ALA A 60 0.46 -2.55 -20.15
N LEU A 61 1.16 -2.90 -21.22
CA LEU A 61 1.41 -1.96 -22.32
C LEU A 61 0.16 -1.78 -23.17
N PRO A 62 -0.07 -0.57 -23.70
CA PRO A 62 -1.16 -0.37 -24.64
C PRO A 62 -0.87 -1.10 -25.96
N ARG A 63 -1.92 -1.57 -26.65
CA ARG A 63 -1.81 -2.34 -27.90
C ARG A 63 -1.03 -1.64 -29.01
N TRP A 64 -1.01 -0.29 -29.01
CA TRP A 64 -0.28 0.50 -30.00
C TRP A 64 1.21 0.65 -29.69
N ALA A 65 1.67 0.25 -28.50
CA ALA A 65 3.05 0.39 -28.11
C ALA A 65 3.96 -0.51 -28.98
N PRO A 66 5.11 -0.01 -29.44
CA PRO A 66 6.09 -0.83 -30.13
C PRO A 66 6.48 -2.06 -29.29
N LYS A 67 6.61 -3.22 -29.96
CA LYS A 67 7.12 -4.43 -29.30
C LYS A 67 8.53 -4.16 -28.75
N GLY A 68 8.78 -4.59 -27.52
CA GLY A 68 10.08 -4.41 -26.87
C GLY A 68 10.36 -3.00 -26.33
N ILE A 69 9.37 -2.09 -26.29
CA ILE A 69 9.55 -0.75 -25.71
C ILE A 69 9.96 -0.79 -24.23
N VAL A 70 9.52 -1.82 -23.50
CA VAL A 70 9.96 -2.14 -22.14
C VAL A 70 10.17 -3.65 -22.03
N SER A 71 11.14 -4.07 -21.22
CA SER A 71 11.47 -5.49 -21.02
C SER A 71 10.52 -6.20 -20.04
N ARG A 72 9.91 -5.45 -19.11
CA ARG A 72 8.97 -5.94 -18.10
C ARG A 72 7.80 -4.98 -17.98
N ALA A 73 6.61 -5.52 -17.70
CA ALA A 73 5.39 -4.72 -17.54
C ALA A 73 5.20 -4.20 -16.10
N GLU A 74 5.96 -4.75 -15.15
CA GLU A 74 6.05 -4.24 -13.78
C GLU A 74 6.86 -2.93 -13.75
N SER A 75 6.57 -2.09 -12.77
CA SER A 75 7.25 -0.83 -12.54
C SER A 75 7.48 -0.59 -11.06
N TRP A 76 8.69 -0.16 -10.74
CA TRP A 76 9.05 0.34 -9.41
C TRP A 76 8.70 1.81 -9.27
N VAL A 77 8.05 2.15 -8.16
CA VAL A 77 7.68 3.52 -7.80
C VAL A 77 8.29 3.83 -6.44
N ILE A 78 9.00 4.95 -6.35
CA ILE A 78 9.42 5.51 -5.07
C ILE A 78 8.33 6.46 -4.57
N GLU A 79 8.01 6.36 -3.29
CA GLU A 79 7.13 7.27 -2.57
C GLU A 79 7.94 7.95 -1.48
N GLU A 80 7.94 9.28 -1.48
CA GLU A 80 8.63 10.12 -0.51
C GLU A 80 7.57 10.98 0.17
N SER A 81 7.40 10.81 1.48
CA SER A 81 6.34 11.47 2.24
C SER A 81 6.85 12.15 3.49
N GLU A 82 6.20 13.26 3.85
CA GLU A 82 6.44 14.05 5.05
C GLU A 82 5.11 14.23 5.78
N VAL A 83 5.11 13.98 7.09
CA VAL A 83 3.96 14.20 7.98
C VAL A 83 4.35 15.22 9.02
N ASP A 84 3.74 16.40 8.96
CA ASP A 84 3.89 17.44 9.96
C ASP A 84 2.63 17.48 10.84
N PRO A 85 2.72 16.99 12.09
CA PRO A 85 1.59 16.95 13.01
C PRO A 85 1.19 18.34 13.53
N ALA A 86 2.12 19.29 13.62
CA ALA A 86 1.81 20.65 14.08
C ALA A 86 1.05 21.42 13.01
N GLY A 87 1.51 21.34 11.75
CA GLY A 87 0.83 21.94 10.59
C GLY A 87 -0.39 21.17 10.10
N ARG A 88 -0.68 19.98 10.65
CA ARG A 88 -1.72 19.04 10.18
C ARG A 88 -1.64 18.82 8.67
N VAL A 89 -0.44 18.51 8.17
CA VAL A 89 -0.19 18.32 6.73
C VAL A 89 0.57 17.04 6.45
N VAL A 90 0.11 16.32 5.43
CA VAL A 90 0.88 15.25 4.79
C VAL A 90 1.24 15.72 3.39
N ARG A 91 2.52 15.64 3.04
CA ARG A 91 3.02 15.88 1.67
C ARG A 91 3.59 14.57 1.17
N CYS A 92 3.26 14.20 -0.06
CA CYS A 92 3.73 12.97 -0.66
C CYS A 92 4.09 13.23 -2.13
N THR A 93 5.24 12.75 -2.55
CA THR A 93 5.65 12.71 -3.94
C THR A 93 5.89 11.26 -4.33
N THR A 94 5.33 10.84 -5.45
CA THR A 94 5.61 9.52 -6.04
C THR A 94 6.14 9.67 -7.44
N ARG A 95 7.10 8.81 -7.81
CA ARG A 95 7.65 8.78 -9.17
C ARG A 95 8.14 7.38 -9.54
N ASN A 96 8.02 7.02 -10.81
CA ASN A 96 8.59 5.76 -11.29
C ASN A 96 10.13 5.83 -11.35
N LEU A 97 10.78 4.75 -10.93
CA LEU A 97 12.24 4.59 -10.98
C LEU A 97 12.71 3.97 -12.31
N ASP A 98 11.89 3.10 -12.91
CA ASP A 98 12.13 2.46 -14.18
C ASP A 98 11.27 3.06 -15.30
N HIS A 99 11.54 2.68 -16.56
CA HIS A 99 10.81 3.13 -17.75
C HIS A 99 10.77 4.66 -17.97
N VAL A 100 11.60 5.43 -17.25
CA VAL A 100 11.62 6.90 -17.23
C VAL A 100 11.82 7.50 -18.64
N LYS A 101 12.62 6.85 -19.50
CA LYS A 101 12.81 7.28 -20.89
C LYS A 101 11.51 7.21 -21.70
N VAL A 102 10.69 6.20 -21.45
CA VAL A 102 9.39 6.01 -22.12
C VAL A 102 8.39 7.00 -21.56
N LEU A 103 8.19 6.98 -20.23
CA LEU A 103 7.30 7.89 -19.55
C LEU A 103 7.76 8.06 -18.10
N HIS A 104 8.12 9.29 -17.74
CA HIS A 104 8.26 9.74 -16.38
C HIS A 104 6.92 10.29 -15.88
N VAL A 105 6.44 9.74 -14.77
CA VAL A 105 5.25 10.19 -14.06
C VAL A 105 5.67 10.62 -12.66
N GLU A 106 5.37 11.86 -12.32
CA GLU A 106 5.52 12.38 -10.98
C GLU A 106 4.13 12.82 -10.48
N GLU A 107 3.72 12.30 -9.33
CA GLU A 107 2.48 12.67 -8.66
C GLU A 107 2.81 13.27 -7.30
N ARG A 108 2.26 14.45 -7.02
CA ARG A 108 2.32 15.14 -5.75
C ARG A 108 0.94 15.17 -5.10
N ILE A 109 0.86 14.73 -3.86
CA ILE A 109 -0.37 14.76 -3.06
C ILE A 109 -0.10 15.56 -1.79
N VAL A 110 -1.05 16.43 -1.44
CA VAL A 110 -1.06 17.16 -0.17
C VAL A 110 -2.38 16.91 0.52
N PHE A 111 -2.35 16.37 1.74
CA PHE A 111 -3.50 16.33 2.64
C PHE A 111 -3.33 17.38 3.71
N GLN A 112 -4.28 18.31 3.82
CA GLN A 112 -4.25 19.43 4.76
C GLN A 112 -5.51 19.39 5.62
N GLY A 113 -5.33 19.36 6.95
CA GLY A 113 -6.44 19.52 7.88
C GLY A 113 -7.05 20.92 7.78
N THR A 114 -8.38 21.00 7.79
CA THR A 114 -9.13 22.25 7.85
C THR A 114 -9.59 22.52 9.29
N ASP A 115 -10.04 23.75 9.57
CA ASP A 115 -10.50 24.12 10.91
C ASP A 115 -11.84 23.46 11.28
N ASP A 116 -12.67 23.14 10.27
CA ASP A 116 -13.94 22.41 10.44
C ASP A 116 -13.77 20.90 10.70
N GLY A 117 -12.56 20.43 11.04
CA GLY A 117 -12.28 19.02 11.31
C GLY A 117 -12.31 18.12 10.06
N LYS A 118 -12.28 18.69 8.87
CA LYS A 118 -12.21 17.99 7.58
C LYS A 118 -10.77 17.94 7.06
N THR A 119 -10.56 17.24 5.96
CA THR A 119 -9.24 17.17 5.31
C THR A 119 -9.34 17.44 3.82
N ALA A 120 -8.66 18.50 3.35
CA ALA A 120 -8.54 18.80 1.93
C ALA A 120 -7.36 18.02 1.33
N GLN A 121 -7.61 17.31 0.23
CA GLN A 121 -6.59 16.69 -0.61
C GLN A 121 -6.42 17.51 -1.88
N THR A 122 -5.18 17.82 -2.24
CA THR A 122 -4.81 18.32 -3.57
C THR A 122 -3.85 17.32 -4.21
N THR A 123 -4.12 16.96 -5.45
CA THR A 123 -3.32 16.00 -6.23
C THR A 123 -2.93 16.63 -7.55
N GLU A 124 -1.63 16.63 -7.82
CA GLU A 124 -1.03 17.12 -9.05
C GLU A 124 -0.23 16.01 -9.70
N ALA A 125 -0.33 15.85 -11.02
CA ALA A 125 0.43 14.85 -11.75
C ALA A 125 1.05 15.43 -13.02
N ARG A 126 2.33 15.09 -13.25
CA ARG A 126 3.12 15.48 -14.42
C ARG A 126 3.49 14.23 -15.21
N PHE A 127 3.30 14.31 -16.53
CA PHE A 127 3.62 13.24 -17.47
C PHE A 127 4.63 13.78 -18.48
N VAL A 128 5.83 13.24 -18.47
CA VAL A 128 6.93 13.66 -19.34
C VAL A 128 7.47 12.44 -20.06
N SER A 129 7.42 12.45 -21.39
CA SER A 129 8.04 11.40 -22.20
C SER A 129 9.29 11.96 -22.87
N ASN A 130 10.43 11.30 -22.66
CA ASN A 130 11.67 11.59 -23.39
C ASN A 130 11.88 10.58 -24.52
N PHE A 131 10.81 9.89 -24.93
CA PHE A 131 10.86 8.91 -25.99
C PHE A 131 11.00 9.64 -27.34
N GLY A 132 12.00 9.26 -28.12
CA GLY A 132 12.18 9.77 -29.49
C GLY A 132 11.08 9.28 -30.43
N TRP A 133 11.23 9.49 -31.74
CA TRP A 133 10.35 8.88 -32.77
C TRP A 133 8.94 9.48 -32.90
N GLY A 134 8.70 10.69 -32.38
CA GLY A 134 7.42 11.41 -32.56
C GLY A 134 6.23 10.83 -31.76
N LEU A 135 6.45 9.82 -30.92
CA LEU A 135 5.40 9.22 -30.09
C LEU A 135 5.18 9.95 -28.76
N THR A 136 6.01 10.93 -28.42
CA THR A 136 5.97 11.71 -27.17
C THR A 136 4.56 12.14 -26.79
N LYS A 137 3.86 12.86 -27.69
CA LYS A 137 2.51 13.37 -27.43
C LYS A 137 1.49 12.25 -27.19
N LYS A 138 1.61 11.13 -27.92
CA LYS A 138 0.72 9.97 -27.79
C LYS A 138 0.93 9.25 -26.46
N ILE A 139 2.19 9.06 -26.05
CA ILE A 139 2.56 8.45 -24.77
C ILE A 139 2.07 9.30 -23.60
N GLU A 140 2.34 10.61 -23.61
CA GLU A 140 1.92 11.50 -22.53
C GLU A 140 0.40 11.60 -22.43
N THR A 141 -0.32 11.69 -23.55
CA THR A 141 -1.79 11.68 -23.57
C THR A 141 -2.35 10.36 -23.04
N HIS A 142 -1.70 9.23 -23.34
CA HIS A 142 -2.10 7.94 -22.79
C HIS A 142 -1.92 7.89 -21.27
N GLY A 143 -0.77 8.35 -20.75
CA GLY A 143 -0.49 8.45 -19.32
C GLY A 143 -1.55 9.28 -18.58
N LEU A 144 -1.85 10.48 -19.08
CA LEU A 144 -2.89 11.35 -18.54
C LEU A 144 -4.27 10.68 -18.52
N THR A 145 -4.64 10.00 -19.61
CA THR A 145 -5.96 9.33 -19.72
C THR A 145 -6.08 8.19 -18.71
N LYS A 146 -5.02 7.38 -18.57
CA LYS A 146 -4.98 6.30 -17.59
C LYS A 146 -5.01 6.83 -16.17
N PHE A 147 -4.31 7.92 -15.88
CA PHE A 147 -4.34 8.56 -14.57
C PHE A 147 -5.74 9.04 -14.20
N LYS A 148 -6.42 9.75 -15.10
CA LYS A 148 -7.81 10.19 -14.89
C LYS A 148 -8.78 9.03 -14.64
N ALA A 149 -8.60 7.90 -15.33
CA ALA A 149 -9.42 6.71 -15.09
C ALA A 149 -9.13 6.05 -13.74
N ASN A 150 -7.88 6.10 -13.28
CA ASN A 150 -7.44 5.44 -12.05
C ASN A 150 -7.71 6.27 -10.78
N ILE A 151 -7.76 7.61 -10.86
CA ILE A 151 -7.92 8.46 -9.67
C ILE A 151 -9.23 8.19 -8.94
N GLN A 152 -10.32 7.89 -9.67
CA GLN A 152 -11.61 7.57 -9.06
C GLN A 152 -11.56 6.24 -8.31
N ARG A 153 -10.90 5.21 -8.87
CA ARG A 153 -10.70 3.92 -8.19
C ARG A 153 -9.81 4.06 -6.95
N SER A 154 -8.75 4.87 -7.06
CA SER A 154 -7.87 5.17 -5.92
C SER A 154 -8.65 5.81 -4.77
N ARG A 155 -9.52 6.79 -5.08
CA ARG A 155 -10.40 7.43 -4.09
C ARG A 155 -11.38 6.45 -3.46
N GLN A 156 -12.04 5.61 -4.25
CA GLN A 156 -12.95 4.58 -3.72
C GLN A 156 -12.21 3.58 -2.81
N GLY A 157 -11.00 3.15 -3.18
CA GLY A 157 -10.17 2.28 -2.36
C GLY A 157 -9.77 2.96 -1.05
N PHE A 158 -9.45 4.25 -1.10
CA PHE A 158 -9.14 5.04 0.08
C PHE A 158 -10.36 5.22 1.01
N SER A 159 -11.53 5.52 0.46
CA SER A 159 -12.78 5.61 1.22
C SER A 159 -13.12 4.31 1.94
N MET A 160 -12.91 3.15 1.30
CA MET A 160 -13.08 1.86 1.96
C MET A 160 -12.18 1.71 3.19
N ILE A 161 -10.93 2.18 3.12
CA ILE A 161 -9.99 2.12 4.25
C ILE A 161 -10.44 3.06 5.38
N LEU A 162 -10.91 4.27 5.05
CA LEU A 162 -11.51 5.18 6.03
C LEU A 162 -12.71 4.55 6.73
N ASP A 163 -13.60 3.89 5.99
CA ASP A 163 -14.76 3.20 6.57
C ASP A 163 -14.35 2.06 7.50
N LEU A 164 -13.33 1.28 7.14
CA LEU A 164 -12.79 0.23 8.02
C LEU A 164 -12.19 0.81 9.31
N ILE A 165 -11.49 1.94 9.23
CA ILE A 165 -10.95 2.63 10.40
C ILE A 165 -12.07 3.18 11.29
N ARG A 166 -13.15 3.72 10.71
CA ARG A 166 -14.32 4.18 11.48
C ARG A 166 -14.97 3.01 12.22
N GLN A 167 -15.19 1.89 11.52
CA GLN A 167 -15.79 0.70 12.11
C GLN A 167 -14.94 0.10 13.23
N SER A 168 -13.61 0.08 13.09
CA SER A 168 -12.72 -0.44 14.15
C SER A 168 -12.76 0.40 15.41
N ARG A 169 -12.91 1.73 15.31
CA ARG A 169 -13.03 2.64 16.46
C ARG A 169 -14.38 2.53 17.18
N MET A 170 -15.44 2.15 16.48
CA MET A 170 -16.78 1.98 17.07
C MET A 170 -16.94 0.64 17.79
N ARG A 171 -16.05 -0.32 17.56
CA ARG A 171 -16.02 -1.55 18.34
C ARG A 171 -15.38 -1.23 19.69
N PRO A 172 -16.08 -1.37 20.83
CA PRO A 172 -15.40 -1.37 22.12
C PRO A 172 -14.28 -2.40 22.03
N MET A 173 -13.06 -2.04 22.44
CA MET A 173 -11.99 -3.03 22.55
C MET A 173 -12.58 -4.18 23.36
N ALA A 174 -12.74 -5.34 22.73
CA ALA A 174 -13.00 -6.55 23.46
C ALA A 174 -11.73 -6.76 24.28
N MET A 175 -11.72 -6.22 25.50
CA MET A 175 -10.97 -6.82 26.59
C MET A 175 -11.35 -8.28 26.47
N GLY A 176 -10.41 -9.11 26.01
CA GLY A 176 -10.65 -10.55 25.97
C GLY A 176 -11.24 -10.97 27.31
N PRO A 177 -12.08 -12.02 27.36
CA PRO A 177 -12.61 -12.48 28.63
C PRO A 177 -11.46 -12.57 29.63
N SER A 178 -11.67 -11.99 30.81
CA SER A 178 -10.70 -11.96 31.92
C SER A 178 -10.10 -13.32 32.22
N ASP A 179 -10.79 -14.39 31.81
CA ASP A 179 -10.46 -15.79 32.03
C ASP A 179 -9.45 -16.38 31.03
N SER A 180 -8.96 -15.60 30.06
CA SER A 180 -7.90 -16.04 29.15
C SER A 180 -6.47 -15.84 29.69
N TYR A 181 -6.33 -15.39 30.94
CA TYR A 181 -5.05 -15.45 31.65
C TYR A 181 -4.74 -16.91 32.02
N THR A 182 -4.19 -17.68 31.08
CA THR A 182 -3.45 -18.89 31.46
C THR A 182 -2.21 -18.42 32.23
N PRO A 183 -2.08 -18.72 33.54
CA PRO A 183 -0.84 -18.44 34.23
C PRO A 183 0.28 -19.16 33.48
N SER A 184 1.37 -18.46 33.18
CA SER A 184 2.59 -19.11 32.73
C SER A 184 2.98 -20.13 33.80
N GLN A 185 2.72 -21.41 33.54
CA GLN A 185 3.24 -22.49 34.37
C GLN A 185 4.75 -22.48 34.13
N TYR A 186 5.48 -21.82 35.02
CA TYR A 186 6.90 -22.06 35.20
C TYR A 186 7.06 -23.55 35.50
N LEU A 187 7.38 -24.33 34.47
CA LEU A 187 7.91 -25.67 34.65
C LEU A 187 9.31 -25.52 35.25
N PRO A 188 9.58 -26.09 36.44
CA PRO A 188 10.94 -26.17 36.93
C PRO A 188 11.75 -26.98 35.94
N ASN A 189 12.96 -26.52 35.63
CA ASN A 189 13.94 -27.24 34.82
C ASN A 189 14.16 -28.65 35.38
N SER A 190 13.50 -29.65 34.81
CA SER A 190 13.87 -31.06 35.02
C SER A 190 14.88 -31.43 33.94
N TYR A 191 16.15 -31.13 34.21
CA TYR A 191 17.25 -31.88 33.62
C TYR A 191 17.09 -33.32 34.10
N ASP A 192 16.64 -34.20 33.21
CA ASP A 192 16.79 -35.66 33.21
C ASP A 192 15.51 -36.38 32.79
N ALA A 193 15.30 -36.48 31.48
CA ALA A 193 14.64 -37.63 30.88
C ALA A 193 15.03 -37.71 29.41
N ARG A 194 15.92 -38.65 29.06
CA ARG A 194 16.17 -39.02 27.66
C ARG A 194 14.88 -39.65 27.09
N PRO A 195 14.41 -39.26 25.89
CA PRO A 195 13.23 -39.89 25.30
C PRO A 195 13.58 -41.29 24.78
N SER A 196 12.76 -42.28 25.13
CA SER A 196 12.78 -43.62 24.53
C SER A 196 12.23 -43.57 23.10
N VAL A 197 12.83 -44.40 22.24
CA VAL A 197 12.71 -44.39 20.77
C VAL A 197 11.30 -44.75 20.26
N GLU A 198 10.41 -45.28 21.10
CA GLU A 198 9.09 -45.75 20.67
C GLU A 198 8.08 -44.63 20.39
N ARG A 199 8.24 -43.44 20.96
CA ARG A 199 7.24 -42.35 20.84
C ARG A 199 7.35 -41.53 19.54
N ALA A 200 8.37 -41.80 18.72
CA ALA A 200 8.59 -41.11 17.45
C ALA A 200 7.76 -41.68 16.30
N GLU A 201 7.39 -42.97 16.36
CA GLU A 201 6.69 -43.65 15.25
C GLU A 201 5.18 -43.34 15.22
N GLU A 202 4.53 -43.15 16.38
CA GLU A 202 3.11 -42.75 16.43
C GLU A 202 2.87 -41.33 15.89
N ARG A 203 3.80 -40.40 16.11
CA ARG A 203 3.66 -39.00 15.65
C ARG A 203 3.79 -38.82 14.14
N ALA A 204 4.37 -39.80 13.44
CA ALA A 204 4.47 -39.77 11.98
C ALA A 204 3.15 -40.14 11.30
N GLN A 205 2.28 -40.93 11.96
CA GLN A 205 1.01 -41.39 11.39
C GLN A 205 -0.16 -40.39 11.54
N GLU A 206 -0.15 -39.51 12.55
CA GLU A 206 -1.21 -38.50 12.75
C GLU A 206 -1.11 -37.27 11.83
N SER A 207 -0.01 -37.07 11.09
CA SER A 207 0.15 -35.90 10.20
C SER A 207 -0.67 -35.94 8.90
N LYS A 208 -1.49 -36.97 8.68
CA LYS A 208 -2.31 -37.12 7.46
C LYS A 208 -3.73 -36.55 7.52
N GLY A 209 -4.12 -35.84 8.57
CA GLY A 209 -5.45 -35.22 8.65
C GLY A 209 -5.44 -33.83 9.26
N GLY A 210 -5.31 -32.78 8.45
CA GLY A 210 -5.53 -31.42 8.95
C GLY A 210 -5.29 -30.28 7.95
N GLY A 211 -6.34 -29.48 7.69
CA GLY A 211 -6.20 -28.03 7.48
C GLY A 211 -6.08 -27.52 6.04
N SER A 212 -7.20 -27.43 5.32
CA SER A 212 -7.35 -26.88 3.96
C SER A 212 -7.26 -25.33 3.83
N TRP A 213 -6.49 -24.64 4.67
CA TRP A 213 -6.44 -23.16 4.65
C TRP A 213 -5.14 -22.55 4.10
N LEU A 214 -4.13 -23.36 3.75
CA LEU A 214 -2.82 -22.87 3.27
C LEU A 214 -2.45 -23.36 1.85
N SER A 215 -3.42 -23.76 1.03
CA SER A 215 -3.17 -24.09 -0.37
C SER A 215 -3.20 -22.83 -1.25
N LEU A 216 -2.02 -22.39 -1.71
CA LEU A 216 -1.78 -21.31 -2.68
C LEU A 216 -2.46 -21.48 -4.06
N LYS A 217 -3.32 -22.50 -4.26
CA LYS A 217 -3.94 -22.82 -5.55
C LYS A 217 -5.33 -22.20 -5.78
N THR A 218 -5.94 -21.54 -4.80
CA THR A 218 -7.29 -20.95 -4.93
C THR A 218 -7.33 -19.49 -5.39
N TRP A 219 -6.19 -18.81 -5.53
CA TRP A 219 -6.14 -17.40 -5.98
C TRP A 219 -6.04 -17.20 -7.51
N ARG A 220 -5.90 -18.28 -8.29
CA ARG A 220 -5.98 -18.23 -9.76
C ARG A 220 -7.27 -18.89 -10.24
N ARG A 221 -8.41 -18.23 -10.06
CA ARG A 221 -9.63 -18.43 -10.86
C ARG A 221 -10.70 -17.38 -10.51
N SER A 222 -10.62 -16.23 -11.18
CA SER A 222 -11.79 -15.51 -11.67
C SER A 222 -11.31 -14.60 -12.80
N SER A 223 -11.59 -15.08 -14.02
CA SER A 223 -11.43 -14.35 -15.28
C SER A 223 -12.36 -13.15 -15.36
#